data_AF-A0A7X8W0P0-F1
#
_entry.id   AF-A0A7X8W0P0-F1
#
_cell.length_a   1.000
_cell.length_b   1.000
_cell.length_c   1.000
_cell.angle_alpha   90.00
_cell.angle_beta   90.00
_cell.angle_gamma   90.00
#
_symmetry.space_group_name_H-M   'P 1'
#
loop_
_entity.id
_entity.type
_entity.pdbx_description
1 polymer ?
#
loop_
_entity_poly.entity_id
_entity_poly.type
_entity_poly.pdbx_seq_one_letter_code
_entity_poly.pdbx_strand_id
1 'polypeptide(L)'
;YIIVDCGSADHPMNTKIRDWEPVEAKACDEYMKKRYGKGLNELYPWPEAYQAMHLMLFPQPWEIIHVECAGGEVDKVLNKRLIIGTFPWKFQYGESAFCRVVAFDEED
;
A
#
# COMPACT_ATOMS: atom_id res chain seq x y z
N TYR A 1 -11.06 -0.06 -0.45
CA TYR A 1 -10.42 -1.38 -0.38
C TYR A 1 -9.35 -1.47 -1.46
N ILE A 2 -8.11 -1.84 -1.13
CA ILE A 2 -7.02 -2.06 -2.09
C ILE A 2 -6.23 -3.32 -1.74
N ILE A 3 -5.62 -3.93 -2.75
CA ILE A 3 -4.76 -5.11 -2.62
C ILE A 3 -3.47 -4.82 -3.38
N VAL A 4 -2.32 -5.08 -2.76
CA VAL A 4 -1.02 -4.84 -3.38
C VAL A 4 -0.07 -6.02 -3.16
N ASP A 5 0.64 -6.40 -4.23
CA ASP A 5 1.76 -7.34 -4.16
C ASP A 5 3.05 -6.59 -3.77
N CYS A 6 3.05 -6.01 -2.57
CA CYS A 6 4.21 -5.38 -1.97
C CYS A 6 4.07 -5.33 -0.45
N GLY A 7 5.19 -5.10 0.23
CA GLY A 7 5.25 -5.08 1.69
C GLY A 7 4.47 -3.93 2.33
N SER A 8 4.25 -2.83 1.60
CA SER A 8 3.27 -1.83 1.98
C SER A 8 2.72 -1.04 0.80
N ALA A 9 1.48 -0.56 0.90
CA ALA A 9 0.91 0.38 -0.05
C ALA A 9 1.49 1.80 0.07
N ASP A 10 2.12 2.15 1.21
CA ASP A 10 2.86 3.40 1.34
C ASP A 10 4.15 3.35 0.50
N HIS A 11 4.45 4.47 -0.17
CA HIS A 11 5.78 4.64 -0.74
C HIS A 11 6.82 4.66 0.40
N PRO A 12 7.94 3.91 0.32
CA PRO A 12 8.90 3.81 1.44
C PRO A 12 9.41 5.16 1.94
N MET A 13 9.69 6.10 1.02
CA MET A 13 10.14 7.46 1.36
C MET A 13 9.05 8.37 1.92
N ASN A 14 7.81 7.89 2.03
CA ASN A 14 6.72 8.56 2.72
C ASN A 14 6.47 7.98 4.13
N THR A 15 7.39 7.13 4.61
CA THR A 15 7.35 6.49 5.93
C THR A 15 8.63 6.80 6.71
N LYS A 16 8.77 6.24 7.92
CA LYS A 16 9.95 6.41 8.76
C LYS A 16 11.24 5.91 8.10
N ILE A 17 11.13 5.01 7.12
CA ILE A 17 12.26 4.53 6.32
C ILE A 17 13.06 5.71 5.71
N ARG A 18 12.39 6.82 5.35
CA ARG A 18 13.08 8.01 4.84
C ARG A 18 14.14 8.56 5.81
N ASP A 19 13.83 8.56 7.11
CA ASP A 19 14.74 9.01 8.16
C ASP A 19 15.79 7.95 8.51
N TRP A 20 15.40 6.66 8.46
CA TRP A 20 16.28 5.54 8.80
C TRP A 20 17.31 5.23 7.71
N GLU A 21 16.97 5.48 6.44
CA GLU A 21 17.80 5.19 5.28
C GLU A 21 18.12 6.48 4.48
N PRO A 22 18.86 7.45 5.05
CA PRO A 22 19.06 8.77 4.45
C PRO A 22 19.87 8.72 3.14
N VAL A 23 20.73 7.72 2.97
CA VAL A 23 21.48 7.50 1.72
C VAL A 23 20.54 7.10 0.59
N GLU A 24 19.65 6.14 0.86
CA GLU A 24 18.63 5.70 -0.11
C GLU A 24 17.59 6.78 -0.37
N ALA A 25 17.22 7.57 0.64
CA ALA A 25 16.34 8.72 0.47
C ALA A 25 16.94 9.77 -0.49
N LYS A 26 18.25 10.05 -0.37
CA LYS A 26 18.96 10.95 -1.30
C LYS A 26 19.02 10.36 -2.71
N ALA A 27 19.35 9.08 -2.84
CA ALA A 27 19.39 8.40 -4.15
C ALA A 27 18.01 8.41 -4.83
N CYS A 28 16.95 8.16 -4.06
CA CYS A 28 15.57 8.23 -4.53
C CYS A 28 15.19 9.66 -4.96
N ASP A 29 15.51 10.69 -4.17
CA ASP A 29 15.23 12.09 -4.51
C ASP A 29 15.87 12.51 -5.85
N GLU A 30 17.13 12.16 -6.06
CA GLU A 30 17.82 12.42 -7.33
C GLU A 30 17.21 11.65 -8.51
N TYR A 31 16.82 10.40 -8.30
CA TYR A 31 16.09 9.62 -9.29
C TYR A 31 14.75 10.27 -9.64
N MET A 32 13.96 10.69 -8.65
CA MET A 32 12.64 11.31 -8.84
C MET A 32 12.76 12.63 -9.59
N LYS A 33 13.73 13.50 -9.23
CA LYS A 33 14.01 14.74 -9.97
C LYS A 33 14.34 14.46 -11.44
N LYS A 34 15.20 13.48 -11.71
CA LYS A 34 15.61 13.14 -13.07
C LYS A 34 14.47 12.53 -13.90
N ARG A 35 13.68 11.65 -13.30
CA ARG A 35 12.61 10.87 -13.97
C ARG A 35 11.33 11.68 -14.16
N TYR A 36 10.95 12.48 -13.16
CA TYR A 36 9.64 13.13 -13.04
C TYR A 36 9.71 14.66 -12.88
N GLY A 37 10.90 15.24 -12.78
CA GLY A 37 11.09 16.69 -12.62
C GLY A 37 10.76 17.22 -11.22
N LYS A 38 10.44 16.34 -10.25
CA LYS A 38 10.02 16.69 -8.89
C LYS A 38 10.78 15.87 -7.86
N GLY A 39 11.15 16.49 -6.76
CA GLY A 39 11.79 15.83 -5.63
C GLY A 39 10.79 15.16 -4.67
N LEU A 40 11.31 14.38 -3.73
CA LEU A 40 10.55 13.70 -2.69
C LEU A 40 9.72 14.69 -1.85
N ASN A 41 10.27 15.84 -1.47
CA ASN A 41 9.53 16.84 -0.68
C ASN A 41 8.38 17.50 -1.44
N GLU A 42 8.39 17.49 -2.77
CA GLU A 42 7.28 18.03 -3.56
C GLU A 42 6.19 16.97 -3.79
N LEU A 43 6.58 15.73 -4.03
CA LEU A 43 5.64 14.62 -4.27
C LEU A 43 5.04 14.06 -2.98
N TYR A 44 5.86 13.98 -1.94
CA TYR A 44 5.53 13.49 -0.60
C TYR A 44 5.98 14.55 0.42
N PRO A 45 5.20 15.65 0.58
CA PRO A 45 5.49 16.69 1.57
C PRO A 45 5.71 16.08 2.95
N TRP A 46 6.83 16.41 3.57
CA TRP A 46 7.24 15.81 4.83
C TRP A 46 7.28 16.84 5.94
N PRO A 47 6.63 16.60 7.10
CA PRO A 47 5.98 15.34 7.51
C PRO A 47 4.48 15.22 7.16
N GLU A 48 3.90 16.13 6.38
CA GLU A 48 2.44 16.23 6.19
C GLU A 48 1.83 14.98 5.54
N ALA A 49 2.55 14.34 4.62
CA ALA A 49 2.12 13.12 3.95
C ALA A 49 2.55 11.84 4.68
N TYR A 50 3.20 11.93 5.84
CA TYR A 50 3.76 10.78 6.57
C TYR A 50 2.72 9.66 6.74
N GLN A 51 3.06 8.45 6.27
CA GLN A 51 2.22 7.26 6.32
C GLN A 51 0.78 7.53 5.87
N ALA A 52 0.59 8.31 4.81
CA ALA A 52 -0.72 8.72 4.32
C ALA A 52 -1.69 7.53 4.14
N MET A 53 -1.20 6.37 3.67
CA MET A 53 -2.05 5.20 3.49
C MET A 53 -2.62 4.69 4.83
N HIS A 54 -1.87 4.81 5.93
CA HIS A 54 -2.33 4.39 7.26
C HIS A 54 -3.06 5.51 8.01
N LEU A 55 -2.55 6.74 7.96
CA LEU A 55 -3.07 7.84 8.78
C LEU A 55 -4.26 8.56 8.16
N MET A 56 -4.36 8.58 6.82
CA MET A 56 -5.44 9.30 6.13
C MET A 56 -6.53 8.36 5.63
N LEU A 57 -6.20 7.11 5.30
CA LEU A 57 -7.16 6.21 4.62
C LEU A 57 -7.79 5.14 5.52
N PHE A 58 -7.17 4.77 6.64
CA PHE A 58 -7.79 3.85 7.61
C PHE A 58 -8.87 4.47 8.50
N PRO A 59 -8.81 5.77 8.87
CA PRO A 59 -9.83 6.32 9.75
C PRO A 59 -11.25 6.29 9.15
N GLN A 60 -12.22 6.04 10.02
CA GLN A 60 -13.64 6.24 9.74
C GLN A 60 -13.94 7.71 9.40
N PRO A 61 -14.94 8.03 8.57
CA PRO A 61 -16.02 7.14 8.09
C PRO A 61 -15.79 6.48 6.73
N TRP A 62 -14.71 6.81 6.03
CA TRP A 62 -14.48 6.39 4.64
C TRP A 62 -13.52 5.19 4.48
N GLU A 63 -12.99 4.67 5.59
CA GLU A 63 -12.09 3.52 5.74
C GLU A 63 -11.81 2.70 4.47
N ILE A 64 -10.54 2.70 4.07
CA ILE A 64 -10.01 1.87 2.99
C ILE A 64 -9.22 0.73 3.61
N ILE A 65 -9.79 -0.47 3.62
CA ILE A 65 -9.06 -1.68 4.03
C ILE A 65 -7.98 -2.04 3.00
N HIS A 66 -6.79 -2.41 3.49
CA HIS A 66 -5.66 -2.84 2.68
C HIS A 66 -5.38 -4.34 2.87
N VAL A 67 -4.98 -5.02 1.81
CA VAL A 67 -4.28 -6.31 1.87
C VAL A 67 -2.93 -6.15 1.20
N GLU A 68 -1.88 -6.29 2.00
CA GLU A 68 -0.49 -6.19 1.56
C GLU A 68 0.11 -7.60 1.42
N CYS A 69 1.25 -7.72 0.73
CA CYS A 69 1.88 -9.00 0.41
C CYS A 69 0.96 -9.98 -0.35
N ALA A 70 0.04 -9.44 -1.16
CA ALA A 70 -0.95 -10.23 -1.86
C ALA A 70 -0.38 -10.81 -3.17
N GLY A 71 0.32 -11.94 -3.03
CA GLY A 71 0.75 -12.76 -4.16
C GLY A 71 -0.29 -13.81 -4.58
N GLY A 72 0.14 -14.77 -5.40
CA GLY A 72 -0.69 -15.88 -5.87
C GLY A 72 -0.93 -15.80 -7.38
N GLU A 73 -2.14 -16.13 -7.81
CA GLU A 73 -2.52 -16.26 -9.23
C GLU A 73 -3.08 -14.92 -9.79
N VAL A 74 -2.46 -13.80 -9.41
CA VAL A 74 -2.92 -12.44 -9.76
C VAL A 74 -2.93 -12.22 -11.28
N ASP A 75 -1.97 -12.82 -11.98
CA ASP A 75 -1.84 -12.81 -13.44
C ASP A 75 -3.07 -13.37 -14.16
N LYS A 76 -3.77 -14.33 -13.55
CA LYS A 76 -4.99 -14.95 -14.12
C LYS A 76 -6.22 -14.04 -14.11
N VAL A 77 -6.15 -12.97 -13.33
CA VAL A 77 -7.30 -12.13 -13.00
C VAL A 77 -7.08 -10.64 -13.30
N LEU A 78 -6.00 -10.30 -14.00
CA LEU A 78 -5.69 -8.92 -14.40
C LEU A 78 -6.80 -8.32 -15.28
N ASN A 79 -7.09 -7.04 -15.06
CA ASN A 79 -8.08 -6.26 -15.83
C ASN A 79 -9.51 -6.83 -15.81
N LYS A 80 -9.83 -7.71 -14.86
CA LYS A 80 -11.18 -8.23 -14.66
C LYS A 80 -11.90 -7.51 -13.52
N ARG A 81 -13.22 -7.39 -13.65
CA ARG A 81 -14.09 -7.02 -12.52
C ARG A 81 -14.47 -8.30 -11.79
N LEU A 82 -14.14 -8.37 -10.50
CA LEU A 82 -14.25 -9.59 -9.71
C LEU A 82 -14.91 -9.29 -8.36
N ILE A 83 -15.44 -10.32 -7.73
CA ILE A 83 -15.82 -10.27 -6.32
C ILE A 83 -14.61 -10.71 -5.49
N ILE A 84 -14.22 -9.89 -4.52
CA ILE A 84 -13.07 -10.17 -3.66
C ILE A 84 -13.54 -10.57 -2.26
N GLY A 85 -13.08 -11.72 -1.79
CA GLY A 85 -13.29 -12.18 -0.41
C GLY A 85 -12.02 -12.07 0.42
N THR A 86 -12.11 -11.50 1.62
CA THR A 86 -11.00 -11.45 2.59
C THR A 86 -11.39 -12.19 3.86
N PHE A 87 -10.58 -13.17 4.23
CA PHE A 87 -10.83 -14.04 5.38
C PHE A 87 -9.68 -13.92 6.39
N PRO A 88 -9.70 -12.87 7.24
CA PRO A 88 -8.67 -12.66 8.25
C PRO A 88 -8.84 -13.60 9.45
N TRP A 89 -7.73 -13.92 10.10
CA TRP A 89 -7.77 -14.53 11.42
C TRP A 89 -8.37 -13.56 12.45
N LYS A 90 -9.39 -13.98 13.18
CA LYS A 90 -10.05 -13.14 14.19
C LYS A 90 -9.50 -13.41 15.57
N PHE A 91 -9.06 -12.37 16.26
CA PHE A 91 -8.57 -12.44 17.63
C PHE A 91 -8.95 -11.17 18.41
N GLN A 92 -8.96 -11.28 19.73
CA GLN A 92 -9.39 -10.18 20.59
C GLN A 92 -8.44 -9.00 20.46
N TYR A 93 -8.98 -7.79 20.27
CA TYR A 93 -8.25 -6.52 20.10
C TYR A 93 -7.32 -6.46 18.87
N GLY A 94 -7.48 -7.35 17.89
CA GLY A 94 -6.71 -7.29 16.64
C GLY A 94 -7.14 -6.13 15.74
N GLU A 95 -6.20 -5.25 15.41
CA GLU A 95 -6.39 -4.16 14.43
C GLU A 95 -6.06 -4.59 12.98
N SER A 96 -5.23 -5.62 12.85
CA SER A 96 -4.89 -6.27 11.57
C SER A 96 -4.57 -7.74 11.80
N ALA A 97 -4.67 -8.55 10.74
CA ALA A 97 -4.39 -9.98 10.81
C ALA A 97 -3.91 -10.50 9.47
N PHE A 98 -3.14 -11.59 9.49
CA PHE A 98 -2.94 -12.39 8.28
C PHE A 98 -4.29 -12.93 7.79
N CYS A 99 -4.45 -13.03 6.48
CA CYS A 99 -5.70 -13.44 5.86
C CYS A 99 -5.47 -14.35 4.66
N ARG A 100 -6.53 -15.05 4.26
CA ARG A 100 -6.65 -15.57 2.89
C ARG A 100 -7.47 -14.57 2.09
N VAL A 101 -6.90 -14.05 1.01
CA VAL A 101 -7.64 -13.28 0.00
C VAL A 101 -7.93 -14.18 -1.20
N VAL A 102 -9.15 -14.10 -1.72
CA VAL A 102 -9.62 -14.89 -2.87
C VAL A 102 -10.34 -13.95 -3.84
N ALA A 103 -10.07 -14.12 -5.12
CA ALA A 103 -10.86 -13.51 -6.19
C ALA A 103 -11.84 -14.55 -6.73
N PHE A 104 -13.13 -14.24 -6.69
CA PHE A 104 -14.17 -15.02 -7.34
C PHE A 104 -14.40 -14.42 -8.73
N ASP A 105 -14.06 -15.19 -9.75
CA ASP A 105 -14.38 -14.92 -11.14
C ASP A 105 -15.68 -15.66 -11.46
N GLU A 106 -16.65 -14.96 -12.07
CA GLU A 106 -17.84 -15.63 -12.60
C GLU A 106 -17.41 -16.26 -13.94
N GLU A 107 -17.16 -17.57 -13.95
CA GLU A 107 -17.07 -18.32 -15.21
C GLU A 107 -18.50 -18.46 -15.78
N ASP A 108 -18.70 -17.96 -17.00
CA ASP A 108 -19.85 -18.34 -17.84
C ASP A 108 -19.77 -19.83 -18.23
#